data_AF-A0A285JKJ8-F1
#
_entry.id   AF-A0A285JKJ8-F1
#
_cell.length_a   1.000
_cell.length_b   1.000
_cell.length_c   1.000
_cell.angle_alpha   90.00
_cell.angle_beta   90.00
_cell.angle_gamma   90.00
#
_symmetry.space_group_name_H-M   'P 1'
#
loop_
_entity.id
_entity.type
_entity.pdbx_description
1 polymer ?
#
loop_
_entity_poly.entity_id
_entity_poly.type
_entity_poly.pdbx_seq_one_letter_code
_entity_poly.pdbx_strand_id
1 'polypeptide(L)' 'MRSRVVLACADAAGAPNGVIAEELGVSRNTVTKWRNRFAADRLEGLLDEPRPGR' A
#
# COMPACT_ATOMS: atom_id res chain seq x y z
N MET A 1 8.30 -2.12 -2.29
CA MET A 1 7.46 -2.20 -1.07
C MET A 1 5.97 -2.01 -1.34
N ARG A 2 5.57 -1.08 -2.21
CA ARG A 2 4.17 -0.70 -2.49
C ARG A 2 3.29 -1.85 -2.99
N SER A 3 3.78 -2.60 -3.97
CA SER A 3 3.10 -3.78 -4.51
C SER A 3 2.87 -4.85 -3.46
N ARG A 4 3.81 -5.06 -2.53
CA ARG A 4 3.68 -6.03 -1.43
C ARG A 4 2.50 -5.72 -0.51
N VAL A 5 2.26 -4.43 -0.23
CA VAL A 5 1.09 -4.01 0.55
C VAL A 5 -0.21 -4.37 -0.16
N VAL A 6 -0.30 -4.10 -1.46
CA VAL A 6 -1.52 -4.36 -2.24
C VAL A 6 -1.80 -5.86 -2.36
N LEU A 7 -0.76 -6.65 -2.61
CA LEU A 7 -0.88 -8.12 -2.68
C LEU A 7 -1.31 -8.69 -1.32
N ALA A 8 -0.68 -8.27 -0.21
CA ALA A 8 -1.08 -8.70 1.13
C ALA A 8 -2.55 -8.32 1.46
N CYS A 9 -3.02 -7.14 1.02
CA CYS A 9 -4.43 -6.76 1.18
C CYS A 9 -5.38 -7.65 0.38
N ALA A 10 -4.95 -8.16 -0.78
CA ALA A 10 -5.75 -9.03 -1.63
C ALA A 10 -5.78 -10.47 -1.10
N ASP A 11 -4.64 -10.98 -0.63
CA ASP A 11 -4.50 -12.32 -0.07
C ASP A 11 -5.23 -12.43 1.28
N ALA A 12 -5.14 -11.40 2.12
CA ALA A 12 -5.78 -11.35 3.43
C ALA A 12 -7.14 -10.64 3.35
N ALA A 13 -8.06 -11.14 2.51
CA ALA A 13 -9.36 -10.52 2.26
C ALA A 13 -10.12 -10.18 3.57
N GLY A 14 -10.18 -8.90 3.91
CA GLY A 14 -10.84 -8.38 5.11
C GLY A 14 -9.94 -8.19 6.33
N ALA A 15 -8.64 -8.50 6.24
CA ALA A 15 -7.71 -8.27 7.34
C ALA A 15 -7.56 -6.76 7.65
N PRO A 16 -7.47 -6.38 8.93
CA PRO A 16 -7.18 -5.01 9.31
C PRO A 16 -5.80 -4.58 8.80
N ASN A 17 -5.67 -3.31 8.41
CA ASN A 17 -4.38 -2.74 8.01
C ASN A 17 -3.28 -2.86 9.08
N GLY A 18 -3.64 -3.03 10.35
CA GLY A 18 -2.68 -3.26 11.43
C GLY A 18 -1.97 -4.60 11.31
N VAL A 19 -2.72 -5.67 11.01
CA VAL A 19 -2.17 -7.02 10.84
C VAL A 19 -1.20 -7.06 9.66
N ILE A 20 -1.62 -6.50 8.52
CA ILE A 20 -0.78 -6.39 7.32
C ILE A 20 0.48 -5.55 7.60
N ALA A 21 0.36 -4.52 8.43
CA ALA A 21 1.50 -3.67 8.79
C ALA A 21 2.53 -4.41 9.65
N GLU A 22 2.07 -5.22 10.61
CA GLU A 22 2.92 -6.08 11.43
C GLU A 22 3.64 -7.14 10.59
N GLU A 23 2.90 -7.85 9.73
CA GLU A 23 3.46 -8.87 8.83
C GLU A 23 4.53 -8.30 7.87
N LEU A 24 4.31 -7.08 7.38
CA LEU A 24 5.22 -6.42 6.45
C LEU A 24 6.30 -5.57 7.13
N GLY A 25 6.28 -5.42 8.45
CA GLY A 25 7.22 -4.60 9.22
C GLY A 25 7.15 -3.12 8.85
N VAL A 26 5.96 -2.58 8.56
CA VAL A 26 5.75 -1.17 8.21
C VAL A 26 4.75 -0.51 9.15
N SER A 27 4.62 0.81 9.05
CA SER A 27 3.57 1.51 9.77
C SER A 27 2.19 1.25 9.15
N ARG A 28 1.14 1.19 9.98
CA ARG A 28 -0.25 1.14 9.53
C ARG A 28 -0.59 2.26 8.54
N ASN A 29 -0.02 3.46 8.73
CA ASN A 29 -0.21 4.59 7.82
C ASN A 29 0.35 4.31 6.41
N THR A 30 1.46 3.58 6.31
CA THR A 30 2.03 3.15 5.03
C THR A 30 1.07 2.23 4.30
N VAL A 31 0.47 1.26 5.02
CA VAL A 31 -0.54 0.35 4.44
C VAL A 31 -1.76 1.13 3.96
N THR A 32 -2.31 2.01 4.80
CA THR A 32 -3.47 2.85 4.45
C THR A 32 -3.20 3.71 3.22
N LYS A 33 -2.03 4.36 3.13
CA LYS A 33 -1.65 5.20 1.99
C LYS A 33 -1.68 4.40 0.69
N TRP A 34 -0.98 3.26 0.64
CA TRP A 34 -0.87 2.47 -0.60
C TRP A 34 -2.17 1.79 -0.98
N ARG A 35 -2.95 1.33 0.01
CA ARG A 35 -4.27 0.77 -0.23
C ARG A 35 -5.23 1.80 -0.84
N ASN A 36 -5.27 3.01 -0.28
CA ASN A 36 -6.13 4.08 -0.78
C ASN A 36 -5.71 4.52 -2.18
N ARG A 37 -4.40 4.68 -2.41
CA ARG A 37 -3.88 5.07 -3.73
C ARG A 37 -4.14 4.02 -4.80
N PHE A 38 -3.97 2.73 -4.48
CA PHE A 38 -4.34 1.64 -5.40
C PHE A 38 -5.85 1.56 -5.66
N ALA A 39 -6.68 1.88 -4.66
CA ALA A 39 -8.13 1.92 -4.84
C ALA A 39 -8.55 3.05 -5.81
N ALA A 40 -7.88 4.21 -5.76
CA ALA A 40 -8.15 5.34 -6.63
C ALA A 40 -7.57 5.15 -8.04
N ASP A 41 -6.28 4.82 -8.13
CA ASP A 41 -5.49 4.95 -9.36
C ASP A 41 -4.98 3.58 -9.87
N ARG A 42 -5.39 2.48 -9.24
CA ARG A 42 -4.97 1.10 -9.59
C ARG A 42 -3.45 1.00 -9.70
N LEU A 43 -2.94 0.44 -10.80
CA LEU A 43 -1.51 0.25 -11.01
C LEU A 43 -0.74 1.57 -11.15
N GLU A 44 -1.37 2.62 -11.68
CA GLU A 44 -0.76 3.95 -11.85
C GLU A 44 -0.44 4.57 -10.49
N GLY A 45 -1.31 4.33 -9.51
CA GLY A 45 -1.11 4.72 -8.11
C GLY A 45 0.09 4.05 -7.43
N LEU A 46 0.68 3.02 -8.00
CA LEU A 46 1.87 2.37 -7.43
C LEU A 46 3.19 2.92 -7.97
N LEU A 47 3.13 3.76 -9.00
CA LEU A 47 4.29 4.41 -9.58
C LEU A 47 4.87 5.44 -8.59
N ASP A 48 6.17 5.66 -8.68
CA ASP A 48 6.79 6.81 -8.02
C ASP A 48 6.30 8.07 -8.74
N GLU A 49 5.64 8.96 -8.00
CA GLU A 49 5.37 10.30 -8.51
C GLU A 49 6.71 10.98 -8.82
N PRO A 50 6.79 11.73 -9.95
CA PRO A 50 7.96 12.54 -10.22
C PRO A 50 8.15 13.48 -9.02
N ARG A 51 9.27 13.34 -8.31
CA ARG A 51 9.58 14.22 -7.18
C ARG A 51 9.84 15.60 -7.76
N PRO A 52 8.99 16.62 -7.52
CA PRO A 52 9.30 17.98 -7.93
C PRO A 52 10.55 18.40 -7.15
N GLY A 53 11.67 18.57 -7.86
CA GLY A 53 12.96 18.93 -7.24
C GLY A 53 14.16 18.09 -7.66
N ARG A 54 14.21 17.57 -8.89
CA ARG A 54 15.46 17.12 -9.51
C ARG A 54 15.56 17.62 -10.95
#